data_AF-A0A2V7Q2I6-F1
#
_entry.id   AF-A0A2V7Q2I6-F1
#
_cell.length_a   1.000
_cell.length_b   1.000
_cell.length_c   1.000
_cell.angle_alpha   90.00
_cell.angle_beta   90.00
_cell.angle_gamma   90.00
#
_symmetry.space_group_name_H-M   'P 1'
#
loop_
_entity.id
_entity.type
_entity.pdbx_description
1 polymer ?
#
loop_
_entity_poly.entity_id
_entity_poly.type
_entity_poly.pdbx_seq_one_letter_code
_entity_poly.pdbx_strand_id
1 'polypeptide(L)'
;MVPKQRPRAAESWAYAYQLNPPQPEPRFAKIKMLLRRARLAAQRAGRLWTGQVVKDAHITHILVVTDAPDEIRAADRAIDAELKRLKMGFAMTTPTPVSLPRVTPGRRAPKKPARSRGA
;
A
#
# COMPACT_ATOMS: atom_id res chain seq x y z
N MET A 1 -34.18 20.99 -11.62
CA MET A 1 -33.09 20.78 -10.64
C MET A 1 -32.33 19.52 -11.04
N VAL A 2 -31.05 19.63 -11.40
CA VAL A 2 -30.21 18.47 -11.75
C VAL A 2 -29.74 17.82 -10.46
N PRO A 3 -29.87 16.50 -10.25
CA PRO A 3 -29.37 15.87 -9.03
C PRO A 3 -27.85 16.06 -9.01
N LYS A 4 -27.33 16.73 -7.96
CA LYS A 4 -25.91 16.74 -7.65
C LYS A 4 -25.49 15.29 -7.42
N GLN A 5 -24.85 14.68 -8.42
CA GLN A 5 -24.14 13.41 -8.25
C GLN A 5 -23.19 13.58 -7.05
N ARG A 6 -23.45 12.83 -5.98
CA ARG A 6 -22.50 12.71 -4.86
C ARG A 6 -21.19 12.23 -5.47
N PRO A 7 -20.03 12.84 -5.14
CA PRO A 7 -18.76 12.39 -5.69
C PRO A 7 -18.59 10.91 -5.32
N ARG A 8 -18.58 10.02 -6.32
CA ARG A 8 -18.32 8.59 -6.15
C ARG A 8 -17.04 8.47 -5.33
N ALA A 9 -17.09 7.78 -4.20
CA ALA A 9 -15.88 7.48 -3.43
C ALA A 9 -14.90 6.79 -4.39
N ALA A 10 -13.63 7.20 -4.39
CA ALA A 10 -12.63 6.58 -5.23
C ALA A 10 -12.59 5.09 -4.89
N GLU A 11 -13.05 4.26 -5.82
CA GLU A 11 -13.11 2.80 -5.70
C GLU A 11 -11.67 2.31 -5.49
N SER A 12 -11.37 1.80 -4.30
CA SER A 12 -10.07 1.25 -3.95
C SER A 12 -10.22 -0.26 -3.82
N TRP A 13 -9.17 -1.03 -4.08
CA TRP A 13 -9.21 -2.49 -4.06
C TRP A 13 -8.07 -3.01 -3.21
N ALA A 14 -8.26 -4.10 -2.47
CA ALA A 14 -7.18 -4.74 -1.71
C ALA A 14 -7.00 -6.20 -2.16
N TYR A 15 -5.76 -6.67 -2.20
CA TYR A 15 -5.37 -8.05 -2.47
C TYR A 15 -4.23 -8.46 -1.55
N ALA A 16 -4.04 -9.76 -1.31
CA ALA A 16 -2.98 -10.27 -0.45
C ALA A 16 -2.19 -11.42 -1.08
N TYR A 17 -0.86 -11.41 -0.96
CA TYR A 17 -0.02 -12.59 -1.22
C TYR A 17 0.11 -13.41 0.05
N GLN A 18 -0.36 -14.66 0.03
CA GLN A 18 -0.30 -15.55 1.18
C GLN A 18 0.94 -16.45 1.12
N LEU A 19 1.75 -16.46 2.18
CA LEU A 19 2.93 -17.32 2.30
C LEU A 19 2.71 -18.36 3.41
N ASN A 20 2.82 -19.64 3.03
CA ASN A 20 2.77 -20.80 3.90
C ASN A 20 3.97 -21.73 3.59
N PRO A 21 4.86 -22.04 4.56
CA PRO A 21 4.83 -21.61 5.96
C PRO A 21 5.26 -20.14 6.15
N PRO A 22 4.98 -19.53 7.32
CA PRO A 22 5.43 -18.19 7.67
C PRO A 22 6.93 -18.01 7.46
N GLN A 23 7.33 -16.91 6.84
CA GLN A 23 8.74 -16.65 6.58
C GLN A 23 9.35 -15.78 7.67
N PRO A 24 10.63 -15.97 8.03
CA PRO A 24 11.33 -15.12 8.99
C PRO A 24 11.50 -13.68 8.48
N GLU A 25 11.49 -12.71 9.39
CA GLU A 25 11.41 -11.29 9.04
C GLU A 25 12.57 -10.76 8.16
N PRO A 26 13.84 -11.20 8.36
CA PRO A 26 14.96 -10.75 7.54
C PRO A 26 14.78 -10.99 6.03
N ARG A 27 13.98 -11.99 5.63
CA ARG A 27 13.70 -12.28 4.21
C ARG A 27 12.89 -11.18 3.54
N PHE A 28 12.19 -10.34 4.30
CA PHE A 28 11.33 -9.29 3.76
C PHE A 28 12.04 -7.95 3.54
N ALA A 29 13.34 -7.81 3.82
CA ALA A 29 14.03 -6.52 3.69
C ALA A 29 13.88 -5.92 2.28
N LYS A 30 14.07 -6.75 1.24
CA LYS A 30 13.90 -6.34 -0.16
C LYS A 30 12.44 -6.07 -0.51
N ILE A 31 11.50 -6.86 0.02
CA ILE A 31 10.06 -6.65 -0.17
C ILE A 31 9.65 -5.31 0.46
N LYS A 32 10.02 -5.03 1.71
CA LYS A 32 9.76 -3.74 2.38
C LYS A 32 10.31 -2.55 1.57
N MET A 33 11.50 -2.69 0.97
CA MET A 33 12.05 -1.68 0.07
C MET A 33 11.21 -1.49 -1.20
N LEU A 34 10.76 -2.57 -1.84
CA LEU A 34 9.90 -2.51 -3.03
C LEU A 34 8.56 -1.83 -2.72
N LEU A 35 7.93 -2.21 -1.60
CA LEU A 35 6.69 -1.59 -1.13
C LEU A 35 6.88 -0.08 -0.93
N ARG A 36 8.00 0.35 -0.31
CA ARG A 36 8.32 1.77 -0.16
C ARG A 36 8.49 2.49 -1.51
N ARG A 37 9.18 1.88 -2.47
CA ARG A 37 9.39 2.48 -3.81
C ARG A 37 8.08 2.62 -4.59
N ALA A 38 7.23 1.61 -4.57
CA ALA A 38 5.94 1.64 -5.25
C ALA A 38 5.01 2.70 -4.65
N ARG A 39 4.98 2.84 -3.31
CA ARG A 39 4.25 3.93 -2.64
C ARG A 39 4.73 5.30 -3.10
N LEU A 40 6.04 5.53 -3.16
CA LEU A 40 6.60 6.80 -3.62
C LEU A 40 6.27 7.07 -5.10
N ALA A 41 6.32 6.05 -5.96
CA ALA A 41 5.98 6.19 -7.38
C ALA A 41 4.50 6.54 -7.57
N ALA A 42 3.59 5.86 -6.84
CA ALA A 42 2.17 6.16 -6.88
C ALA A 42 1.86 7.58 -6.39
N GLN A 43 2.50 8.01 -5.31
CA GLN A 43 2.39 9.38 -4.82
C GLN A 43 2.82 10.42 -5.86
N ARG A 44 3.92 10.18 -6.58
CA ARG A 44 4.37 11.07 -7.67
C ARG A 44 3.39 11.11 -8.84
N ALA A 45 2.70 10.00 -9.11
CA ALA A 45 1.70 9.90 -10.16
C ALA A 45 0.30 10.38 -9.73
N GLY A 46 0.13 10.86 -8.49
CA GLY A 46 -1.18 11.25 -7.95
C GLY A 46 -2.15 10.06 -7.76
N ARG A 47 -1.64 8.84 -7.66
CA ARG A 47 -2.40 7.59 -7.51
C ARG A 47 -2.33 7.06 -6.08
N LEU A 48 -3.30 6.25 -5.69
CA LEU A 48 -3.33 5.59 -4.40
C LEU A 48 -2.70 4.19 -4.51
N TRP A 49 -1.61 3.97 -3.78
CA TRP A 49 -1.01 2.64 -3.62
C TRP A 49 -0.34 2.54 -2.26
N THR A 50 -0.61 1.45 -1.55
CA THR A 50 0.10 1.10 -0.31
C THR A 50 0.22 -0.41 -0.21
N GLY A 51 1.29 -0.87 0.43
CA GLY A 51 1.44 -2.27 0.77
C GLY A 51 2.30 -2.45 2.01
N GLN A 52 1.99 -3.50 2.76
CA GLN A 52 2.63 -3.80 4.03
C GLN A 52 2.77 -5.32 4.20
N VAL A 53 3.88 -5.73 4.82
CA VAL A 53 4.07 -7.10 5.28
C VAL A 53 3.40 -7.22 6.65
N VAL A 54 2.38 -8.06 6.74
CA VAL A 54 1.74 -8.41 8.02
C VAL A 54 2.16 -9.84 8.36
N LYS A 55 2.81 -9.99 9.51
CA LYS A 55 3.09 -11.29 10.10
C LYS A 55 2.00 -11.60 11.11
N ASP A 56 1.27 -12.66 10.87
CA ASP A 56 0.52 -13.35 11.90
C ASP A 56 1.20 -14.70 12.17
N ALA A 57 1.07 -15.24 13.38
CA ALA A 57 1.88 -16.34 13.89
C ALA A 57 1.87 -17.63 13.03
N HIS A 58 0.95 -17.74 12.06
CA HIS A 58 0.79 -18.92 11.21
C HIS A 58 0.76 -18.66 9.70
N ILE A 59 0.67 -17.41 9.21
CA ILE A 59 0.66 -17.08 7.77
C ILE A 59 1.21 -15.65 7.52
N THR A 60 2.05 -15.44 6.49
CA THR A 60 2.43 -14.07 6.06
C THR A 60 1.56 -13.61 4.91
N HIS A 61 0.96 -12.42 5.02
CA HIS A 61 0.23 -11.78 3.92
C HIS A 61 0.97 -10.52 3.41
N ILE A 62 1.15 -10.38 2.10
CA ILE A 62 1.55 -9.12 1.46
C ILE A 62 0.27 -8.45 0.95
N LEU A 63 -0.31 -7.54 1.72
CA LEU A 63 -1.48 -6.78 1.28
C LEU A 63 -1.06 -5.67 0.32
N VAL A 64 -1.76 -5.54 -0.80
CA VAL A 64 -1.58 -4.48 -1.78
C VAL A 64 -2.93 -3.85 -2.08
N VAL A 65 -2.96 -2.52 -2.15
CA VAL A 65 -4.15 -1.76 -2.48
C VAL A 65 -3.96 -1.03 -3.80
N THR A 66 -4.87 -1.22 -4.77
CA THR A 66 -4.81 -0.66 -6.13
C THR A 66 -6.15 -0.08 -6.56
N ASP A 67 -6.13 0.87 -7.50
CA ASP A 67 -7.31 1.40 -8.18
C ASP A 67 -7.52 0.79 -9.57
N ALA A 68 -6.61 -0.09 -10.00
CA ALA A 68 -6.67 -0.86 -11.23
C ALA A 68 -6.26 -2.32 -10.94
N PRO A 69 -7.20 -3.18 -10.51
CA PRO A 69 -6.90 -4.56 -10.10
C PRO A 69 -6.56 -5.50 -11.28
N ASP A 70 -7.00 -5.16 -12.49
CA ASP A 70 -6.79 -5.99 -13.69
C ASP A 70 -5.49 -5.68 -14.43
N GLU A 71 -4.80 -4.59 -14.06
CA GLU A 71 -3.52 -4.23 -14.64
C GLU A 71 -2.38 -4.95 -13.91
N ILE A 72 -1.71 -5.89 -14.58
CA ILE A 72 -0.47 -6.47 -14.06
C ILE A 72 0.64 -5.41 -14.15
N ARG A 73 0.95 -4.78 -13.02
CA ARG A 73 1.95 -3.70 -12.96
C ARG A 73 3.36 -4.28 -12.93
N ALA A 74 4.33 -3.45 -13.31
CA ALA A 74 5.74 -3.77 -13.16
C ALA A 74 6.10 -4.14 -11.71
N ALA A 75 5.38 -3.59 -10.73
CA ALA A 75 5.50 -3.94 -9.32
C ALA A 75 5.10 -5.40 -9.04
N ASP A 76 3.95 -5.85 -9.56
CA ASP A 76 3.47 -7.23 -9.35
C ASP A 76 4.45 -8.22 -9.98
N ARG A 77 4.92 -7.95 -11.20
CA ARG A 77 5.95 -8.78 -11.86
C ARG A 77 7.25 -8.87 -11.07
N ALA A 78 7.69 -7.75 -10.49
CA ALA A 78 8.90 -7.71 -9.68
C ALA A 78 8.73 -8.46 -8.35
N ILE A 79 7.54 -8.40 -7.74
CA ILE A 79 7.20 -9.18 -6.55
C ILE A 79 7.22 -10.66 -6.89
N ASP A 80 6.55 -11.08 -7.96
CA ASP A 80 6.52 -12.48 -8.40
C ASP A 80 7.92 -13.02 -8.69
N ALA A 81 8.76 -12.25 -9.39
CA ALA A 81 10.12 -12.64 -9.69
C ALA A 81 10.96 -12.83 -8.43
N GLU A 82 10.80 -11.96 -7.43
CA GLU A 82 11.51 -12.07 -6.16
C GLU A 82 11.01 -13.24 -5.31
N LEU A 83 9.70 -13.48 -5.26
CA LEU A 83 9.11 -14.64 -4.57
C LEU A 83 9.61 -15.95 -5.19
N LYS A 84 9.66 -16.03 -6.52
CA LYS A 84 10.24 -17.16 -7.25
C LYS A 84 11.74 -17.32 -6.97
N ARG A 85 12.52 -16.23 -7.00
CA ARG A 85 13.96 -16.24 -6.68
C ARG A 85 14.25 -16.78 -5.28
N LEU A 86 13.38 -16.45 -4.32
CA LEU A 86 13.46 -16.90 -2.94
C LEU A 86 12.90 -18.32 -2.73
N LYS A 87 12.41 -18.98 -3.78
CA LYS A 87 11.77 -20.30 -3.75
C LYS A 87 10.59 -20.37 -2.76
N MET A 88 9.82 -19.28 -2.67
CA MET A 88 8.64 -19.22 -1.83
C MET A 88 7.42 -19.64 -2.65
N GLY A 89 6.67 -20.64 -2.18
CA GLY A 89 5.34 -20.93 -2.72
C GLY A 89 4.38 -19.80 -2.35
N PHE A 90 3.62 -19.31 -3.32
CA PHE A 90 2.64 -18.24 -3.11
C PHE A 90 1.40 -18.47 -3.99
N ALA A 91 0.27 -17.93 -3.52
CA ALA A 91 -0.95 -17.79 -4.29
C ALA A 91 -1.45 -16.34 -4.17
N MET A 92 -2.07 -15.84 -5.25
CA MET A 92 -2.75 -14.55 -5.25
C MET A 92 -4.24 -14.76 -4.97
N THR A 93 -4.78 -13.95 -4.07
CA THR A 93 -6.22 -13.86 -3.84
C THR A 93 -6.89 -13.02 -4.93
N THR A 94 -8.16 -13.30 -5.22
CA THR A 94 -8.94 -12.48 -6.18
C THR A 94 -9.08 -11.06 -5.64
N PRO A 95 -8.82 -10.01 -6.45
CA PRO A 95 -8.97 -8.63 -6.02
C PRO A 95 -10.39 -8.34 -5.52
N THR A 96 -10.49 -7.76 -4.32
CA THR A 96 -11.79 -7.46 -3.69
C THR A 96 -11.91 -5.94 -3.46
N PRO A 97 -13.06 -5.31 -3.76
CA PRO A 97 -13.24 -3.88 -3.58
C PRO A 97 -13.25 -3.53 -2.09
N VAL A 98 -12.60 -2.43 -1.74
CA VAL A 98 -12.52 -1.90 -0.37
C VAL A 98 -12.90 -0.42 -0.32
N SER A 99 -13.70 -0.04 0.68
CA SER A 99 -13.99 1.38 0.95
C SER A 99 -12.93 1.93 1.89
N LEU A 100 -12.13 2.89 1.43
CA LEU A 100 -11.16 3.59 2.27
C LEU A 100 -11.72 4.91 2.78
N PRO A 101 -11.59 5.22 4.09
CA PRO A 101 -11.91 6.54 4.60
C PRO A 101 -11.00 7.59 3.95
N ARG A 102 -11.60 8.70 3.49
CA ARG A 102 -10.82 9.84 2.95
C ARG A 102 -9.93 10.40 4.05
N VAL A 103 -8.62 10.17 3.97
CA VAL A 103 -7.66 10.91 4.79
C VAL A 103 -7.51 12.30 4.18
N THR A 104 -8.17 13.29 4.75
CA THR A 104 -7.89 14.70 4.46
C THR A 104 -6.47 14.99 4.91
N PRO A 105 -5.57 15.49 4.04
CA PRO A 105 -4.25 15.92 4.46
C PRO A 105 -4.41 17.01 5.52
N GLY A 106 -4.03 16.69 6.77
CA GLY A 106 -4.14 17.62 7.88
C GLY A 106 -3.40 18.92 7.57
N ARG A 107 -4.15 20.03 7.59
CA ARG A 107 -3.63 21.40 7.52
C ARG A 107 -2.51 21.54 8.56
N ARG A 108 -1.25 21.63 8.12
CA ARG A 108 -0.12 21.97 9.00
C ARG A 108 -0.49 23.27 9.73
N ALA A 109 -0.66 23.21 11.04
CA ALA A 109 -0.78 24.41 11.85
C ALA A 109 0.53 25.22 11.73
N PRO A 110 0.48 26.54 11.51
CA PRO A 110 1.68 27.36 11.49
C PRO A 110 2.36 27.32 12.86
N LYS A 111 3.66 27.03 12.88
CA LYS A 111 4.49 27.12 14.08
C LYS A 111 4.43 28.56 14.61
N LYS A 112 3.95 28.76 15.84
CA LYS A 112 4.10 30.04 16.54
C LYS A 112 5.61 30.33 16.69
N PRO A 113 6.10 31.53 16.31
CA PRO A 113 7.49 31.88 16.55
C PRO A 113 7.74 31.98 18.06
N ALA A 114 8.86 31.42 18.49
CA ALA A 114 9.34 31.49 19.86
C ALA A 114 9.58 32.97 20.22
N ARG A 115 8.91 33.42 21.28
CA ARG A 115 9.06 34.76 21.83
C ARG A 115 10.46 34.86 22.44
N SER A 116 11.35 35.61 21.81
CA SER A 116 12.58 36.08 22.45
C SER A 116 12.20 36.93 23.66
N ARG A 117 12.72 36.59 24.83
CA ARG A 117 12.85 37.51 25.95
C ARG A 117 14.32 37.52 26.33
N GLY A 118 15.01 38.54 25.82
CA GLY A 118 16.17 39.10 26.49
C GLY A 118 15.72 40.27 27.34
N ALA A 119 16.21 40.29 28.58
CA ALA A 119 16.54 41.41 29.46
C ALA A 119 16.67 40.85 30.87
#